data_AF-A0A8J6EYS8-F1
#
_entry.id   AF-A0A8J6EYS8-F1
#
_cell.length_a   1.000
_cell.length_b   1.000
_cell.length_c   1.000
_cell.angle_alpha   90.00
_cell.angle_beta   90.00
_cell.angle_gamma   90.00
#
_symmetry.space_group_name_H-M   'P 1'
#
loop_
_entity.id
_entity.type
_entity.pdbx_description
1 polymer ?
#
loop_
_entity_poly.entity_id
_entity_poly.type
_entity_poly.pdbx_seq_one_letter_code
_entity_poly.pdbx_strand_id
1 'polypeptide(L)'
;CRYISHAAAKKNVDFEYDAPLMKTEVPGPRSRELVKQLNGIQNADAVHFFCNYEESRGNYLVDADGNRMLDLYSQISSIPIGYNHPALIKVMQQPQNLSAFINRPALGILPPENFTEKLEESLLSIGPKGLTQIMTMSCGSCSNENAFKSIFMWYRNKERGNSKVTKEELESCMVNQFPGCPDYSILSFMGSFHGRTMGCLATTHSKAIHKLDIPSFDWPIAPFPRLKYPLEKFVKENKDEEAHCLEEHGCSFLVDEVQTGGGATGKFWAHEHWGMDDPADVVSFSKKMMTGGFFHKEELRPDAPYRIFNTWLGDPSKTLLLAEVLNVIKREDLLNNAVQAGKVLLDGILDFQSRYPHLVSRARGRGTFCSFDAPNDATRTKLITQARNKGIVLGGCGDRSIRFRPTLVFKDHHAHLFLNIFNDILADFK
;
A
#
# COMPACT_ATOMS: atom_id res chain seq x y z
N CYS A 1 -9.79 1.11 -43.52
CA CYS A 1 -10.89 1.87 -42.89
C CYS A 1 -10.55 2.16 -41.43
N ARG A 2 -10.30 3.43 -41.11
CA ARG A 2 -10.04 3.91 -39.74
C ARG A 2 -11.39 4.02 -39.01
N TYR A 3 -11.55 3.28 -37.91
CA TYR A 3 -12.62 3.57 -36.95
C TYR A 3 -12.15 4.76 -36.09
N ILE A 4 -12.59 5.95 -36.46
CA ILE A 4 -12.54 7.13 -35.59
C ILE A 4 -13.88 7.13 -34.86
N SER A 5 -13.91 6.58 -33.64
CA SER A 5 -15.09 6.75 -32.77
C SER A 5 -15.14 8.22 -32.35
N HIS A 6 -16.13 8.93 -32.88
CA HIS A 6 -16.52 10.24 -32.35
C HIS A 6 -17.14 10.00 -30.97
N ALA A 7 -16.34 10.08 -29.91
CA ALA A 7 -16.86 10.20 -28.56
C ALA A 7 -17.52 11.59 -28.44
N ALA A 8 -18.85 11.62 -28.51
CA ALA A 8 -19.63 12.78 -28.15
C ALA A 8 -19.22 13.25 -26.75
N ALA A 9 -19.04 14.57 -26.56
CA ALA A 9 -18.77 15.17 -25.27
C ALA A 9 -19.88 14.75 -24.29
N LYS A 10 -19.58 13.81 -23.38
CA LYS A 10 -20.51 13.41 -22.32
C LYS A 10 -20.71 14.63 -21.41
N LYS A 11 -21.97 15.10 -21.33
CA LYS A 11 -22.47 16.04 -20.31
C LYS A 11 -22.00 15.60 -18.92
N ASN A 12 -21.78 16.57 -18.00
CA ASN A 12 -21.38 16.39 -16.59
C ASN A 12 -21.70 14.97 -16.09
N VAL A 13 -20.68 14.13 -16.13
CA VAL A 13 -20.78 12.75 -15.69
C VAL A 13 -20.58 12.78 -14.19
N ASP A 14 -21.56 12.27 -13.42
CA ASP A 14 -21.40 12.11 -11.98
C ASP A 14 -20.11 11.35 -11.68
N PHE A 15 -19.35 11.84 -10.69
CA PHE A 15 -18.05 11.30 -10.31
C PHE A 15 -18.11 9.81 -9.95
N GLU A 16 -19.27 9.33 -9.52
CA GLU A 16 -19.47 7.99 -8.98
C GLU A 16 -20.84 7.42 -9.39
N TYR A 17 -21.01 6.10 -9.25
CA TYR A 17 -22.28 5.40 -9.47
C TYR A 17 -23.04 5.22 -8.15
N ASP A 18 -24.36 5.06 -8.20
CA ASP A 18 -25.16 4.89 -6.97
C ASP A 18 -25.07 3.48 -6.35
N ALA A 19 -24.87 2.44 -7.17
CA ALA A 19 -24.92 1.05 -6.72
C ALA A 19 -24.19 0.07 -7.66
N PRO A 20 -23.84 -1.14 -7.17
CA PRO A 20 -23.36 -2.23 -8.01
C PRO A 20 -24.40 -2.63 -9.07
N LEU A 21 -23.93 -3.19 -10.18
CA LEU A 21 -24.79 -3.71 -11.24
C LEU A 21 -24.16 -4.97 -11.83
N MET A 22 -24.70 -6.12 -11.45
CA MET A 22 -24.20 -7.43 -11.88
C MET A 22 -24.97 -7.93 -13.09
N LYS A 23 -24.25 -8.46 -14.07
CA LYS A 23 -24.76 -9.03 -15.33
C LYS A 23 -24.41 -10.51 -15.46
N THR A 24 -23.29 -10.93 -14.90
CA THR A 24 -22.79 -12.31 -14.93
C THR A 24 -22.21 -12.69 -13.57
N GLU A 25 -21.88 -13.96 -13.40
CA GLU A 25 -20.90 -14.40 -12.41
C GLU A 25 -19.52 -13.80 -12.69
N VAL A 26 -18.67 -13.73 -11.68
CA VAL A 26 -17.30 -13.18 -11.79
C VAL A 26 -16.27 -14.25 -11.43
N PRO A 27 -15.30 -14.58 -12.31
CA PRO A 27 -15.08 -13.96 -13.63
C PRO A 27 -16.14 -14.40 -14.65
N GLY A 28 -16.63 -13.46 -15.48
CA GLY A 28 -17.58 -13.76 -16.55
C GLY A 28 -16.91 -14.37 -17.80
N PRO A 29 -17.69 -14.72 -18.84
CA PRO A 29 -17.18 -15.36 -20.05
C PRO A 29 -16.03 -14.62 -20.74
N ARG A 30 -16.10 -13.28 -20.84
CA ARG A 30 -15.05 -12.45 -21.47
C ARG A 30 -13.78 -12.46 -20.63
N SER A 31 -13.90 -12.30 -19.31
CA SER A 31 -12.76 -12.40 -18.40
C SER A 31 -12.08 -13.76 -18.47
N ARG A 32 -12.83 -14.86 -18.50
CA ARG A 32 -12.26 -16.22 -18.61
C ARG A 32 -11.48 -16.43 -19.90
N GLU A 33 -11.98 -15.93 -21.03
CA GLU A 33 -11.25 -15.99 -22.31
C GLU A 33 -9.94 -15.20 -22.25
N LEU A 34 -9.96 -14.00 -21.67
CA LEU A 34 -8.76 -13.17 -21.51
C LEU A 34 -7.74 -13.81 -20.55
N VAL A 35 -8.19 -14.45 -19.47
CA VAL A 35 -7.32 -15.23 -18.57
C VAL A 35 -6.66 -16.37 -19.33
N LYS A 36 -7.41 -17.12 -20.14
CA LYS A 36 -6.84 -18.20 -20.97
C LYS A 36 -5.77 -17.69 -21.92
N GLN A 37 -6.00 -16.55 -22.56
CA GLN A 37 -5.02 -15.92 -23.46
C GLN A 37 -3.76 -15.51 -22.70
N LEU A 38 -3.90 -14.86 -21.54
CA LEU A 38 -2.76 -14.46 -20.72
C LEU A 38 -1.99 -15.67 -20.19
N ASN A 39 -2.69 -16.74 -19.83
CA ASN A 39 -2.09 -17.98 -19.33
C ASN A 39 -1.19 -18.69 -20.36
N GLY A 40 -1.39 -18.39 -21.66
CA GLY A 40 -0.50 -18.85 -22.73
C GLY A 40 0.86 -18.15 -22.74
N ILE A 41 1.03 -17.04 -22.01
CA ILE A 41 2.24 -16.19 -22.03
C ILE A 41 2.91 -16.13 -20.66
N GLN A 42 2.14 -16.17 -19.57
CA GLN A 42 2.63 -16.18 -18.19
C GLN A 42 1.64 -16.92 -17.29
N ASN A 43 2.04 -17.39 -16.11
CA ASN A 43 1.07 -17.92 -15.15
C ASN A 43 0.04 -16.83 -14.78
N ALA A 44 -1.24 -17.11 -15.00
CA ALA A 44 -2.35 -16.19 -14.76
C ALA A 44 -3.29 -16.64 -13.62
N ASP A 45 -2.88 -17.61 -12.78
CA ASP A 45 -3.74 -18.20 -11.74
C ASP A 45 -4.13 -17.19 -10.65
N ALA A 46 -3.34 -16.12 -10.48
CA ALA A 46 -3.63 -15.03 -9.56
C ALA A 46 -4.66 -14.02 -10.10
N VAL A 47 -5.02 -14.08 -11.39
CA VAL A 47 -5.94 -13.12 -12.00
C VAL A 47 -7.38 -13.39 -11.54
N HIS A 48 -8.00 -12.41 -10.88
CA HIS A 48 -9.38 -12.53 -10.43
C HIS A 48 -10.39 -12.41 -11.58
N PHE A 49 -10.23 -11.40 -12.44
CA PHE A 49 -11.02 -11.06 -13.62
C PHE A 49 -10.34 -9.90 -14.38
N PHE A 50 -10.74 -9.62 -15.62
CA PHE A 50 -10.21 -8.48 -16.39
C PHE A 50 -11.08 -7.24 -16.19
N CYS A 51 -10.47 -6.07 -16.17
CA CYS A 51 -11.14 -4.80 -15.85
C CYS A 51 -11.33 -3.90 -17.09
N ASN A 52 -12.44 -3.16 -17.11
CA ASN A 52 -12.66 -2.00 -17.99
C ASN A 52 -12.46 -0.73 -17.15
N TYR A 53 -11.23 -0.22 -17.13
CA TYR A 53 -10.89 0.95 -16.32
C TYR A 53 -11.51 2.22 -16.87
N GLU A 54 -11.78 2.32 -18.17
CA GLU A 54 -12.40 3.47 -18.83
C GLU A 54 -13.82 3.75 -18.32
N GLU A 55 -14.57 2.70 -17.94
CA GLU A 55 -15.90 2.82 -17.35
C GLU A 55 -15.91 2.70 -15.82
N SER A 56 -14.77 2.47 -15.17
CA SER A 56 -14.68 2.48 -13.70
C SER A 56 -14.72 3.91 -13.15
N ARG A 57 -15.41 4.17 -12.03
CA ARG A 57 -15.56 5.52 -11.47
C ARG A 57 -15.71 5.49 -9.95
N GLY A 58 -15.09 6.43 -9.24
CA GLY A 58 -15.16 6.52 -7.78
C GLY A 58 -14.72 5.21 -7.13
N ASN A 59 -15.57 4.64 -6.27
CA ASN A 59 -15.38 3.35 -5.61
C ASN A 59 -15.83 2.15 -6.44
N TYR A 60 -16.24 2.32 -7.70
CA TYR A 60 -16.78 1.22 -8.51
C TYR A 60 -15.81 0.77 -9.61
N LEU A 61 -15.47 -0.52 -9.57
CA LEU A 61 -14.68 -1.20 -10.58
C LEU A 61 -15.60 -1.92 -11.56
N VAL A 62 -15.41 -1.65 -12.85
CA VAL A 62 -16.14 -2.31 -13.94
C VAL A 62 -15.25 -3.40 -14.54
N ASP A 63 -15.78 -4.60 -14.71
CA ASP A 63 -15.06 -5.70 -15.36
C ASP A 63 -15.30 -5.76 -16.88
N ALA A 64 -14.57 -6.64 -17.57
CA ALA A 64 -14.66 -6.83 -19.02
C ALA A 64 -16.01 -7.42 -19.49
N ASP A 65 -16.80 -7.95 -18.56
CA ASP A 65 -18.14 -8.51 -18.77
C ASP A 65 -19.24 -7.47 -18.48
N GLY A 66 -18.84 -6.25 -18.05
CA GLY A 66 -19.73 -5.15 -17.76
C GLY A 66 -20.43 -5.25 -16.40
N ASN A 67 -19.94 -6.11 -15.50
CA ASN A 67 -20.29 -6.08 -14.08
C ASN A 67 -19.68 -4.83 -13.44
N ARG A 68 -20.46 -4.16 -12.60
CA ARG A 68 -20.01 -3.01 -11.81
C ARG A 68 -20.05 -3.39 -10.33
N MET A 69 -18.90 -3.35 -9.67
CA MET A 69 -18.74 -3.78 -8.28
C MET A 69 -18.22 -2.65 -7.41
N LEU A 70 -18.72 -2.51 -6.18
CA LEU A 70 -18.13 -1.67 -5.14
C LEU A 70 -16.78 -2.27 -4.73
N ASP A 71 -15.70 -1.53 -4.96
CA ASP A 71 -14.33 -1.97 -4.71
C ASP A 71 -13.84 -1.53 -3.32
N LEU A 72 -13.80 -2.48 -2.39
CA LEU A 72 -13.25 -2.31 -1.05
C LEU A 72 -11.83 -2.91 -0.93
N TYR A 73 -11.15 -3.13 -2.06
CA TYR A 73 -9.78 -3.62 -2.13
C TYR A 73 -8.81 -2.65 -2.84
N SER A 74 -9.33 -1.79 -3.72
CA SER A 74 -8.66 -0.64 -4.36
C SER A 74 -7.27 -0.97 -4.94
N GLN A 75 -7.19 -2.05 -5.71
CA GLN A 75 -5.94 -2.55 -6.30
C GLN A 75 -4.84 -2.76 -5.24
N ILE A 76 -5.18 -3.48 -4.17
CA ILE A 76 -4.29 -3.76 -3.03
C ILE A 76 -3.92 -2.45 -2.29
N SER A 77 -4.93 -1.62 -1.98
CA SER A 77 -4.77 -0.35 -1.27
C SER A 77 -3.88 0.65 -2.01
N SER A 78 -3.92 0.70 -3.35
CA SER A 78 -3.07 1.60 -4.14
C SER A 78 -3.80 2.74 -4.84
N ILE A 79 -5.11 2.65 -5.03
CA ILE A 79 -5.91 3.77 -5.57
C ILE A 79 -6.27 4.73 -4.42
N PRO A 80 -5.81 6.00 -4.46
CA PRO A 80 -6.03 6.94 -3.35
C PRO A 80 -7.45 7.52 -3.36
N ILE A 81 -7.90 8.10 -4.48
CA ILE A 81 -9.13 8.92 -4.55
C ILE A 81 -10.17 8.39 -5.54
N GLY A 82 -10.19 7.07 -5.79
CA GLY A 82 -11.14 6.45 -6.70
C GLY A 82 -10.70 6.44 -8.17
N TYR A 83 -11.43 5.66 -8.97
CA TYR A 83 -11.20 5.49 -10.40
C TYR A 83 -11.65 6.72 -11.19
N ASN A 84 -10.89 7.08 -12.23
CA ASN A 84 -11.20 8.16 -13.17
C ASN A 84 -11.62 9.48 -12.50
N HIS A 85 -10.91 9.85 -11.42
CA HIS A 85 -11.21 11.07 -10.68
C HIS A 85 -11.08 12.32 -11.60
N PRO A 86 -12.12 13.19 -11.68
CA PRO A 86 -12.14 14.34 -12.58
C PRO A 86 -10.95 15.27 -12.43
N ALA A 87 -10.45 15.46 -11.20
CA ALA A 87 -9.25 16.25 -10.96
C ALA A 87 -8.00 15.67 -11.65
N LEU A 88 -7.80 14.34 -11.62
CA LEU A 88 -6.67 13.70 -12.30
C LEU A 88 -6.84 13.72 -13.82
N ILE A 89 -8.06 13.54 -14.32
CA ILE A 89 -8.35 13.69 -15.75
C ILE A 89 -8.01 15.12 -16.20
N LYS A 90 -8.36 16.13 -15.41
CA LYS A 90 -8.02 17.53 -15.70
C LYS A 90 -6.50 17.74 -15.76
N VAL A 91 -5.71 17.13 -14.87
CA VAL A 91 -4.24 17.15 -14.93
C VAL A 91 -3.73 16.54 -16.24
N MET A 92 -4.30 15.41 -16.68
CA MET A 92 -3.92 14.76 -17.94
C MET A 92 -4.27 15.57 -19.19
N GLN A 93 -5.33 16.37 -19.13
CA GLN A 93 -5.81 17.18 -20.26
C GLN A 93 -5.07 18.51 -20.45
N GLN A 94 -4.26 18.92 -19.46
CA GLN A 94 -3.47 20.13 -19.54
C GLN A 94 -2.30 19.96 -20.54
N PRO A 95 -2.22 20.73 -21.64
CA PRO A 95 -1.16 20.59 -22.63
C PRO A 95 0.26 20.74 -22.06
N GLN A 96 0.45 21.60 -21.06
CA GLN A 96 1.73 21.80 -20.39
C GLN A 96 2.26 20.56 -19.66
N ASN A 97 1.39 19.60 -19.32
CA ASN A 97 1.77 18.39 -18.60
C ASN A 97 2.25 17.27 -19.52
N LEU A 98 2.02 17.35 -20.84
CA LEU A 98 2.31 16.27 -21.79
C LEU A 98 3.76 15.79 -21.73
N SER A 99 4.72 16.72 -21.60
CA SER A 99 6.15 16.39 -21.54
C SER A 99 6.47 15.45 -20.37
N ALA A 100 5.82 15.62 -19.20
CA ALA A 100 6.07 14.80 -18.02
C ALA A 100 5.71 13.32 -18.22
N PHE A 101 4.81 13.00 -19.15
CA PHE A 101 4.37 11.63 -19.44
C PHE A 101 5.17 10.92 -20.53
N ILE A 102 5.83 11.67 -21.42
CA ILE A 102 6.56 11.10 -22.57
C ILE A 102 8.08 11.21 -22.42
N ASN A 103 8.58 12.16 -21.62
CA ASN A 103 10.00 12.39 -21.40
C ASN A 103 10.37 12.00 -19.97
N ARG A 104 10.60 10.71 -19.72
CA ARG A 104 10.97 10.21 -18.39
C ARG A 104 12.48 10.43 -18.14
N PRO A 105 12.87 11.31 -17.21
CA PRO A 105 14.28 11.65 -16.99
C PRO A 105 14.99 10.61 -16.13
N ALA A 106 16.32 10.61 -16.20
CA ALA A 106 17.16 10.03 -15.18
C ALA A 106 17.28 11.01 -14.00
N LEU A 107 16.32 10.95 -13.07
CA LEU A 107 16.10 12.00 -12.05
C LEU A 107 17.34 12.34 -11.21
N GLY A 108 18.22 11.38 -10.96
CA GLY A 108 19.41 11.61 -10.14
C GLY A 108 20.52 12.41 -10.83
N ILE A 109 20.43 12.66 -12.14
CA ILE A 109 21.44 13.42 -12.91
C ILE A 109 20.84 14.51 -13.79
N LEU A 110 19.61 14.34 -14.27
CA LEU A 110 18.94 15.26 -15.22
C LEU A 110 17.49 15.51 -14.79
N PRO A 111 17.24 16.05 -13.58
CA PRO A 111 15.88 16.36 -13.14
C PRO A 111 15.25 17.47 -14.01
N PRO A 112 13.91 17.46 -14.20
CA PRO A 112 13.22 18.55 -14.88
C PRO A 112 13.25 19.82 -14.02
N GLU A 113 13.12 20.98 -14.66
CA GLU A 113 13.21 22.31 -14.04
C GLU A 113 12.31 22.46 -12.79
N ASN A 114 11.08 21.93 -12.84
CA ASN A 114 10.09 22.06 -11.78
C ASN A 114 10.13 20.92 -10.74
N PHE A 115 11.17 20.07 -10.73
CA PHE A 115 11.17 18.88 -9.87
C PHE A 115 11.11 19.23 -8.38
N THR A 116 11.91 20.21 -7.93
CA THR A 116 11.95 20.64 -6.53
C THR A 116 10.61 21.21 -6.08
N GLU A 117 10.04 22.14 -6.86
CA GLU A 117 8.70 22.71 -6.60
C GLU A 117 7.64 21.61 -6.53
N LYS A 118 7.68 20.63 -7.44
CA LYS A 118 6.71 19.53 -7.42
C LYS A 118 6.87 18.62 -6.20
N LEU A 119 8.08 18.45 -5.67
CA LEU A 119 8.31 17.75 -4.40
C LEU A 119 7.77 18.55 -3.21
N GLU A 120 7.93 19.87 -3.21
CA GLU A 120 7.38 20.79 -2.19
C GLU A 120 5.85 20.74 -2.14
N GLU A 121 5.20 20.83 -3.30
CA GLU A 121 3.74 20.72 -3.44
C GLU A 121 3.20 19.32 -3.10
N SER A 122 4.04 18.29 -3.16
CA SER A 122 3.63 16.91 -2.94
C SER A 122 4.23 16.31 -1.67
N LEU A 123 5.32 15.56 -1.79
CA LEU A 123 5.87 14.72 -0.74
C LEU A 123 6.37 15.53 0.47
N LEU A 124 7.05 16.66 0.25
CA LEU A 124 7.56 17.47 1.37
C LEU A 124 6.42 18.15 2.15
N SER A 125 5.26 18.41 1.52
CA SER A 125 4.08 18.95 2.23
C SER A 125 3.49 17.99 3.28
N ILE A 126 3.84 16.70 3.18
CA ILE A 126 3.36 15.62 4.06
C ILE A 126 4.52 14.89 4.75
N GLY A 127 5.70 15.51 4.85
CA GLY A 127 6.86 14.92 5.51
C GLY A 127 6.58 14.55 6.99
N PRO A 128 6.92 13.34 7.45
CA PRO A 128 6.82 12.98 8.87
C PRO A 128 7.65 13.91 9.78
N LYS A 129 7.20 14.07 11.04
CA LYS A 129 7.93 14.87 12.03
C LYS A 129 9.38 14.42 12.18
N GLY A 130 10.32 15.36 12.14
CA GLY A 130 11.76 15.10 12.32
C GLY A 130 12.50 14.56 11.09
N LEU A 131 11.80 14.17 10.02
CA LEU A 131 12.42 13.61 8.81
C LEU A 131 12.45 14.66 7.70
N THR A 132 13.59 15.34 7.57
CA THR A 132 13.76 16.48 6.64
C THR A 132 14.26 16.06 5.25
N GLN A 133 14.74 14.83 5.10
CA GLN A 133 15.30 14.34 3.83
C GLN A 133 14.34 13.38 3.14
N ILE A 134 14.39 13.34 1.81
CA ILE A 134 13.57 12.44 0.99
C ILE A 134 14.38 11.88 -0.18
N MET A 135 14.17 10.60 -0.47
CA MET A 135 14.64 9.95 -1.70
C MET A 135 13.47 9.27 -2.40
N THR A 136 13.23 9.64 -3.67
CA THR A 136 12.15 9.05 -4.47
C THR A 136 12.56 7.72 -5.09
N MET A 137 11.60 6.79 -5.19
CA MET A 137 11.76 5.45 -5.74
C MET A 137 10.52 5.06 -6.56
N SER A 138 10.59 3.99 -7.34
CA SER A 138 9.48 3.60 -8.22
C SER A 138 8.42 2.73 -7.53
N CYS A 139 8.77 1.99 -6.47
CA CYS A 139 7.84 1.10 -5.77
C CYS A 139 8.27 0.85 -4.31
N GLY A 140 7.40 0.17 -3.54
CA GLY A 140 7.68 -0.17 -2.14
C GLY A 140 8.93 -1.03 -1.93
N SER A 141 9.19 -2.03 -2.78
CA SER A 141 10.37 -2.89 -2.64
C SER A 141 11.66 -2.10 -2.75
N CYS A 142 11.84 -1.30 -3.82
CA CYS A 142 13.06 -0.50 -3.95
C CYS A 142 13.13 0.67 -2.94
N SER A 143 12.00 1.10 -2.37
CA SER A 143 11.98 2.03 -1.24
C SER A 143 12.62 1.39 -0.01
N ASN A 144 12.19 0.17 0.35
CA ASN A 144 12.74 -0.57 1.48
C ASN A 144 14.19 -1.02 1.26
N GLU A 145 14.54 -1.57 0.08
CA GLU A 145 15.94 -1.95 -0.23
C GLU A 145 16.91 -0.77 -0.07
N ASN A 146 16.53 0.41 -0.59
CA ASN A 146 17.41 1.58 -0.50
C ASN A 146 17.40 2.19 0.91
N ALA A 147 16.30 2.06 1.66
CA ALA A 147 16.30 2.41 3.07
C ALA A 147 17.24 1.50 3.90
N PHE A 148 17.25 0.18 3.64
CA PHE A 148 18.21 -0.74 4.27
C PHE A 148 19.64 -0.34 3.97
N LYS A 149 19.96 -0.04 2.69
CA LYS A 149 21.28 0.46 2.31
C LYS A 149 21.66 1.76 3.04
N SER A 150 20.75 2.72 3.13
CA SER A 150 20.99 3.97 3.88
C SER A 150 21.30 3.69 5.34
N ILE A 151 20.57 2.76 5.98
CA ILE A 151 20.81 2.35 7.37
C ILE A 151 22.18 1.67 7.52
N PHE A 152 22.53 0.72 6.64
CA PHE A 152 23.84 0.07 6.68
C PHE A 152 24.99 1.05 6.46
N MET A 153 24.83 2.00 5.54
CA MET A 153 25.82 3.06 5.27
C MET A 153 25.99 3.97 6.48
N TRP A 154 24.88 4.42 7.08
CA TRP A 154 24.88 5.22 8.30
C TRP A 154 25.59 4.47 9.44
N TYR A 155 25.27 3.19 9.64
CA TYR A 155 25.87 2.39 10.71
C TYR A 155 27.38 2.18 10.48
N ARG A 156 27.81 1.85 9.24
CA ARG A 156 29.25 1.80 8.89
C ARG A 156 29.95 3.12 9.14
N ASN A 157 29.32 4.24 8.81
CA ASN A 157 29.92 5.55 9.00
C ASN A 157 30.03 5.89 10.50
N LYS A 158 29.04 5.49 11.31
CA LYS A 158 29.10 5.60 12.77
C LYS A 158 30.26 4.80 13.37
N GLU A 159 30.46 3.56 12.92
CA GLU A 159 31.61 2.75 13.37
C GLU A 159 32.96 3.31 12.90
N ARG A 160 33.02 3.78 11.65
CA ARG A 160 34.27 4.32 11.07
C ARG A 160 34.66 5.67 11.68
N GLY A 161 33.68 6.45 12.15
CA GLY A 161 33.88 7.80 12.65
C GLY A 161 34.51 8.70 11.58
N ASN A 162 35.58 9.40 11.94
CA ASN A 162 36.32 10.30 11.02
C ASN A 162 37.39 9.58 10.18
N SER A 163 37.48 8.25 10.25
CA SER A 163 38.48 7.49 9.50
C SER A 163 38.13 7.43 8.01
N LYS A 164 39.14 7.46 7.15
CA LYS A 164 38.94 7.29 5.70
C LYS A 164 38.61 5.83 5.38
N VAL A 165 37.87 5.62 4.29
CA VAL A 165 37.67 4.29 3.71
C VAL A 165 39.03 3.69 3.35
N THR A 166 39.27 2.45 3.76
CA THR A 166 40.54 1.76 3.55
C THR A 166 40.64 1.16 2.15
N LYS A 167 41.86 0.91 1.67
CA LYS A 167 42.09 0.20 0.41
C LYS A 167 41.49 -1.21 0.44
N GLU A 168 41.59 -1.90 1.58
CA GLU A 168 41.02 -3.24 1.76
C GLU A 168 39.50 -3.23 1.67
N GLU A 169 38.80 -2.26 2.29
CA GLU A 169 37.35 -2.09 2.13
C GLU A 169 36.96 -1.89 0.65
N LEU A 170 37.72 -1.07 -0.08
CA LEU A 170 37.46 -0.81 -1.51
C LEU A 170 37.68 -2.04 -2.39
N GLU A 171 38.72 -2.83 -2.13
CA GLU A 171 39.03 -4.02 -2.93
C GLU A 171 38.08 -5.18 -2.59
N SER A 172 37.82 -5.43 -1.31
CA SER A 172 36.94 -6.53 -0.86
C SER A 172 35.47 -6.31 -1.20
N CYS A 173 34.96 -5.06 -1.21
CA CYS A 173 33.56 -4.81 -1.57
C CYS A 173 33.24 -5.17 -3.02
N MET A 174 34.23 -5.10 -3.92
CA MET A 174 34.05 -5.42 -5.34
C MET A 174 33.91 -6.92 -5.61
N VAL A 175 34.24 -7.77 -4.62
CA VAL A 175 34.17 -9.23 -4.70
C VAL A 175 33.29 -9.84 -3.60
N ASN A 176 32.39 -9.04 -3.02
CA ASN A 176 31.41 -9.46 -2.00
C ASN A 176 32.04 -10.01 -0.70
N GLN A 177 33.17 -9.46 -0.26
CA GLN A 177 33.89 -9.91 0.94
C GLN A 177 34.00 -8.82 2.01
N PHE A 178 34.18 -9.25 3.26
CA PHE A 178 34.57 -8.39 4.38
C PHE A 178 35.99 -7.85 4.17
N PRO A 179 36.34 -6.62 4.63
CA PRO A 179 35.51 -5.64 5.36
C PRO A 179 34.62 -4.75 4.49
N GLY A 180 34.75 -4.79 3.17
CA GLY A 180 34.00 -3.94 2.25
C GLY A 180 32.51 -4.23 2.19
N CYS A 181 32.13 -5.51 2.36
CA CYS A 181 30.76 -5.97 2.56
C CYS A 181 30.59 -6.42 4.01
N PRO A 182 30.04 -5.57 4.90
CA PRO A 182 29.86 -5.92 6.30
C PRO A 182 28.75 -6.97 6.48
N ASP A 183 28.88 -7.82 7.49
CA ASP A 183 27.88 -8.82 7.87
C ASP A 183 26.86 -8.23 8.85
N TYR A 184 26.11 -7.25 8.38
CA TYR A 184 25.05 -6.60 9.15
C TYR A 184 23.68 -7.22 8.87
N SER A 185 22.75 -6.95 9.77
CA SER A 185 21.39 -7.46 9.71
C SER A 185 20.33 -6.37 9.87
N ILE A 186 19.13 -6.67 9.36
CA ILE A 186 17.92 -5.92 9.64
C ILE A 186 16.99 -6.84 10.41
N LEU A 187 16.67 -6.47 11.65
CA LEU A 187 15.63 -7.15 12.42
C LEU A 187 14.27 -6.91 11.76
N SER A 188 13.48 -7.97 11.67
CA SER A 188 12.12 -7.93 11.14
C SER A 188 11.17 -8.76 11.98
N PHE A 189 9.87 -8.64 11.73
CA PHE A 189 8.84 -9.27 12.55
C PHE A 189 8.15 -10.44 11.84
N MET A 190 7.87 -11.51 12.56
CA MET A 190 7.05 -12.62 12.05
C MET A 190 5.67 -12.11 11.61
N GLY A 191 5.23 -12.47 10.39
CA GLY A 191 4.00 -11.97 9.78
C GLY A 191 4.15 -10.70 8.94
N SER A 192 5.34 -10.10 8.89
CA SER A 192 5.64 -8.90 8.08
C SER A 192 5.53 -9.13 6.57
N PHE A 193 5.36 -8.04 5.82
CA PHE A 193 5.50 -8.01 4.36
C PHE A 193 6.14 -6.69 3.92
N HIS A 194 7.40 -6.74 3.47
CA HIS A 194 8.19 -5.56 3.08
C HIS A 194 8.58 -5.55 1.59
N GLY A 195 8.19 -6.58 0.83
CA GLY A 195 8.46 -6.65 -0.60
C GLY A 195 8.85 -8.06 -1.04
N ARG A 196 9.39 -8.17 -2.26
CA ARG A 196 9.74 -9.47 -2.88
C ARG A 196 11.10 -9.49 -3.57
N THR A 197 11.83 -8.38 -3.60
CA THR A 197 13.27 -8.38 -3.93
C THR A 197 14.05 -9.03 -2.79
N MET A 198 15.24 -9.57 -3.03
CA MET A 198 15.90 -10.48 -2.08
C MET A 198 16.09 -9.89 -0.67
N GLY A 199 16.50 -8.62 -0.54
CA GLY A 199 16.65 -7.97 0.77
C GLY A 199 15.31 -7.75 1.46
N CYS A 200 14.31 -7.24 0.73
CA CYS A 200 12.93 -7.14 1.25
C CYS A 200 12.30 -8.49 1.60
N LEU A 201 12.68 -9.55 0.89
CA LEU A 201 12.13 -10.88 1.09
C LEU A 201 12.71 -11.54 2.34
N ALA A 202 13.98 -11.26 2.66
CA ALA A 202 14.58 -11.68 3.92
C ALA A 202 13.85 -11.10 5.14
N THR A 203 13.38 -9.85 5.05
CA THR A 203 12.58 -9.20 6.09
C THR A 203 11.08 -9.47 6.01
N THR A 204 10.60 -10.20 4.99
CA THR A 204 9.19 -10.59 4.82
C THR A 204 8.95 -11.97 5.40
N HIS A 205 7.93 -12.13 6.25
CA HIS A 205 7.56 -13.39 6.90
C HIS A 205 6.06 -13.67 6.83
N SER A 206 5.47 -13.43 5.66
CA SER A 206 4.02 -13.40 5.47
C SER A 206 3.37 -14.74 5.13
N LYS A 207 3.89 -15.46 4.13
CA LYS A 207 3.40 -16.77 3.66
C LYS A 207 4.55 -17.59 3.11
N ALA A 208 4.54 -18.90 3.34
CA ALA A 208 5.60 -19.81 2.86
C ALA A 208 5.80 -19.74 1.34
N ILE A 209 4.71 -19.68 0.56
CA ILE A 209 4.76 -19.58 -0.92
C ILE A 209 5.46 -18.31 -1.43
N HIS A 210 5.64 -17.29 -0.58
CA HIS A 210 6.40 -16.10 -0.97
C HIS A 210 7.92 -16.30 -0.84
N LYS A 211 8.38 -17.25 0.00
CA LYS A 211 9.79 -17.42 0.38
C LYS A 211 10.44 -18.71 -0.10
N LEU A 212 9.64 -19.77 -0.30
CA LEU A 212 10.13 -21.09 -0.69
C LEU A 212 11.03 -20.99 -1.94
N ASP A 213 12.13 -21.74 -1.95
CA ASP A 213 13.11 -21.85 -3.04
C ASP A 213 13.92 -20.58 -3.36
N ILE A 214 13.86 -19.54 -2.53
CA ILE A 214 14.61 -18.28 -2.72
C ILE A 214 15.70 -18.16 -1.64
N PRO A 215 16.99 -17.97 -2.00
CA PRO A 215 18.05 -17.70 -1.03
C PRO A 215 17.71 -16.51 -0.12
N SER A 216 18.18 -16.56 1.12
CA SER A 216 17.88 -15.53 2.13
C SER A 216 19.12 -15.15 2.94
N PHE A 217 18.95 -14.18 3.82
CA PHE A 217 19.97 -13.72 4.77
C PHE A 217 19.61 -14.25 6.16
N ASP A 218 20.62 -14.64 6.94
CA ASP A 218 20.47 -15.06 8.33
C ASP A 218 20.32 -13.85 9.26
N TRP A 219 19.17 -13.16 9.14
CA TRP A 219 18.84 -11.96 9.90
C TRP A 219 17.83 -12.28 11.02
N PRO A 220 17.87 -11.55 12.15
CA PRO A 220 17.00 -11.84 13.28
C PRO A 220 15.52 -11.58 12.95
N ILE A 221 14.66 -12.45 13.49
CA ILE A 221 13.21 -12.41 13.30
C ILE A 221 12.54 -12.40 14.67
N ALA A 222 11.98 -11.26 15.05
CA ALA A 222 11.23 -11.10 16.29
C ALA A 222 9.76 -11.56 16.13
N PRO A 223 9.10 -12.04 17.19
CA PRO A 223 7.65 -12.20 17.18
C PRO A 223 6.96 -10.83 17.06
N PHE A 224 5.84 -10.76 16.33
CA PHE A 224 4.98 -9.57 16.30
C PHE A 224 3.80 -9.74 17.27
N PRO A 225 3.44 -8.72 18.09
CA PRO A 225 2.37 -8.83 19.07
C PRO A 225 1.05 -9.28 18.46
N ARG A 226 0.52 -10.43 18.89
CA ARG A 226 -0.78 -10.95 18.45
C ARG A 226 -1.90 -10.53 19.38
N LEU A 227 -2.27 -9.26 19.31
CA LEU A 227 -3.25 -8.65 20.22
C LEU A 227 -4.64 -9.33 20.17
N LYS A 228 -5.29 -9.35 21.33
CA LYS A 228 -6.67 -9.78 21.52
C LYS A 228 -7.60 -8.58 21.38
N TYR A 229 -8.76 -8.80 20.75
CA TYR A 229 -9.75 -7.77 20.43
C TYR A 229 -11.11 -8.13 21.04
N PRO A 230 -11.92 -7.16 21.50
CA PRO A 230 -11.65 -5.70 21.54
C PRO A 230 -10.51 -5.33 22.48
N LEU A 231 -9.63 -4.39 22.08
CA LEU A 231 -8.39 -4.06 22.80
C LEU A 231 -8.67 -3.67 24.27
N GLU A 232 -9.81 -3.02 24.48
CA GLU A 232 -10.23 -2.41 25.74
C GLU A 232 -10.55 -3.46 26.81
N LYS A 233 -10.81 -4.71 26.36
CA LYS A 233 -11.07 -5.85 27.24
C LYS A 233 -9.82 -6.66 27.59
N PHE A 234 -8.72 -6.47 26.86
CA PHE A 234 -7.52 -7.31 26.97
C PHE A 234 -6.25 -6.46 27.20
N VAL A 235 -6.39 -5.31 27.88
CA VAL A 235 -5.31 -4.33 28.06
C VAL A 235 -4.06 -4.96 28.69
N LYS A 236 -4.22 -5.78 29.74
CA LYS A 236 -3.09 -6.40 30.43
C LYS A 236 -2.40 -7.43 29.55
N GLU A 237 -3.16 -8.35 28.97
CA GLU A 237 -2.64 -9.41 28.11
C GLU A 237 -1.94 -8.84 26.87
N ASN A 238 -2.49 -7.77 26.30
CA ASN A 238 -1.88 -7.09 25.16
C ASN A 238 -0.58 -6.38 25.55
N LYS A 239 -0.52 -5.75 26.73
CA LYS A 239 0.71 -5.11 27.24
C LYS A 239 1.82 -6.13 27.52
N ASP A 240 1.49 -7.27 28.11
CA ASP A 240 2.44 -8.34 28.40
C ASP A 240 3.01 -8.94 27.09
N GLU A 241 2.16 -9.14 26.08
CA GLU A 241 2.55 -9.58 24.73
C GLU A 241 3.46 -8.56 24.02
N GLU A 242 3.12 -7.27 24.09
CA GLU A 242 3.94 -6.19 23.54
C GLU A 242 5.31 -6.14 24.18
N ALA A 243 5.39 -6.23 25.51
CA ALA A 243 6.66 -6.24 26.25
C ALA A 243 7.55 -7.43 25.84
N HIS A 244 6.97 -8.62 25.71
CA HIS A 244 7.70 -9.81 25.25
C HIS A 244 8.30 -9.65 23.85
N CYS A 245 7.64 -8.90 22.96
CA CYS A 245 8.11 -8.67 21.59
C CYS A 245 9.16 -7.54 21.47
N LEU A 246 9.38 -6.76 22.54
CA LEU A 246 10.21 -5.54 22.54
C LEU A 246 11.56 -5.71 23.23
N GLU A 247 12.02 -6.93 23.51
CA GLU A 247 13.19 -7.22 24.35
C GLU A 247 14.57 -6.87 23.73
N GLU A 248 14.66 -6.03 22.69
CA GLU A 248 15.93 -5.66 22.03
C GLU A 248 16.16 -4.14 21.94
N HIS A 249 17.43 -3.72 22.05
CA HIS A 249 17.84 -2.31 22.10
C HIS A 249 19.02 -2.00 21.15
N GLY A 250 18.98 -0.81 20.50
CA GLY A 250 20.15 -0.15 19.91
C GLY A 250 20.19 0.05 18.38
N CYS A 251 19.07 -0.10 17.66
CA CYS A 251 19.02 -0.06 16.19
C CYS A 251 18.38 1.21 15.62
N SER A 252 18.66 1.51 14.35
CA SER A 252 17.86 2.51 13.61
C SER A 252 16.44 1.97 13.37
N PHE A 253 15.44 2.84 13.45
CA PHE A 253 14.04 2.46 13.35
C PHE A 253 13.42 2.84 11.99
N LEU A 254 13.14 1.81 11.18
CA LEU A 254 12.46 1.91 9.89
C LEU A 254 10.97 1.57 10.02
N VAL A 255 10.11 2.52 9.67
CA VAL A 255 8.65 2.32 9.62
C VAL A 255 8.19 2.18 8.16
N ASP A 256 7.64 1.01 7.83
CA ASP A 256 7.10 0.75 6.49
C ASP A 256 5.62 1.19 6.39
N GLU A 257 5.40 2.37 5.79
CA GLU A 257 4.08 2.94 5.53
C GLU A 257 3.61 2.71 4.08
N VAL A 258 4.20 1.76 3.36
CA VAL A 258 3.85 1.44 1.97
C VAL A 258 2.38 1.05 1.81
N GLN A 259 1.72 0.50 2.84
CA GLN A 259 0.29 0.16 2.77
C GLN A 259 -0.61 0.98 3.71
N THR A 260 -0.08 1.43 4.85
CA THR A 260 -0.83 2.19 5.86
C THR A 260 -0.86 3.69 5.59
N GLY A 261 0.16 4.20 4.91
CA GLY A 261 0.27 5.61 4.53
C GLY A 261 -0.75 6.03 3.47
N GLY A 262 -1.03 7.33 3.42
CA GLY A 262 -2.01 7.92 2.53
C GLY A 262 -3.43 7.95 3.09
N GLY A 263 -3.61 8.03 4.41
CA GLY A 263 -4.84 8.56 4.99
C GLY A 263 -5.90 7.57 5.48
N ALA A 264 -5.84 6.28 5.11
CA ALA A 264 -6.93 5.33 5.37
C ALA A 264 -7.22 5.08 6.87
N THR A 265 -6.26 5.43 7.75
CA THR A 265 -6.40 5.29 9.21
C THR A 265 -6.97 6.55 9.88
N GLY A 266 -7.31 7.59 9.11
CA GLY A 266 -7.77 8.89 9.62
C GLY A 266 -6.65 9.89 9.90
N LYS A 267 -5.39 9.47 9.76
CA LYS A 267 -4.19 10.33 9.72
C LYS A 267 -3.42 10.02 8.45
N PHE A 268 -2.61 10.97 7.96
CA PHE A 268 -1.94 10.80 6.69
C PHE A 268 -0.96 9.63 6.75
N TRP A 269 -0.11 9.60 7.77
CA TRP A 269 0.69 8.44 8.16
C TRP A 269 0.09 7.78 9.40
N ALA A 270 0.08 6.44 9.43
CA ALA A 270 -0.49 5.71 10.56
C ALA A 270 0.33 5.88 11.86
N HIS A 271 1.66 6.04 11.75
CA HIS A 271 2.51 6.26 12.92
C HIS A 271 2.24 7.59 13.63
N GLU A 272 1.58 8.57 13.00
CA GLU A 272 1.17 9.81 13.68
C GLU A 272 0.22 9.55 14.85
N HIS A 273 -0.47 8.40 14.88
CA HIS A 273 -1.29 8.00 16.02
C HIS A 273 -0.49 7.66 17.27
N TRP A 274 0.83 7.48 17.18
CA TRP A 274 1.71 7.23 18.33
C TRP A 274 1.93 8.49 19.17
N GLY A 275 1.66 9.68 18.60
CA GLY A 275 1.83 10.95 19.31
C GLY A 275 3.28 11.26 19.68
N MET A 276 4.25 10.65 19.01
CA MET A 276 5.69 10.84 19.23
C MET A 276 6.23 11.99 18.38
N ASP A 277 7.17 12.75 18.94
CA ASP A 277 7.88 13.80 18.19
C ASP A 277 9.06 13.25 17.38
N ASP A 278 9.63 12.12 17.81
CA ASP A 278 10.64 11.35 17.09
C ASP A 278 10.13 9.93 16.81
N PRO A 279 9.26 9.75 15.79
CA PRO A 279 8.56 8.49 15.57
C PRO A 279 9.41 7.44 14.85
N ALA A 280 10.43 7.84 14.09
CA ALA A 280 11.24 6.96 13.25
C ALA A 280 12.52 7.66 12.77
N ASP A 281 13.51 6.87 12.33
CA ASP A 281 14.66 7.40 11.60
C ASP A 281 14.42 7.40 10.09
N VAL A 282 13.62 6.44 9.61
CA VAL A 282 13.26 6.26 8.20
C VAL A 282 11.81 5.84 8.07
N VAL A 283 11.08 6.44 7.12
CA VAL A 283 9.70 6.06 6.79
C VAL A 283 9.59 5.79 5.29
N SER A 284 9.28 4.55 4.89
CA SER A 284 9.10 4.19 3.47
C SER A 284 7.64 4.26 3.05
N PHE A 285 7.39 4.56 1.77
CA PHE A 285 6.05 4.71 1.24
C PHE A 285 5.95 4.31 -0.24
N SER A 286 4.75 3.98 -0.71
CA SER A 286 4.41 3.75 -2.11
C SER A 286 2.88 3.71 -2.30
N LYS A 287 2.34 2.82 -3.13
CA LYS A 287 0.89 2.56 -3.30
C LYS A 287 0.07 3.84 -3.49
N LYS A 288 -0.72 4.26 -2.49
CA LYS A 288 -1.57 5.47 -2.53
C LYS A 288 -0.78 6.75 -2.86
N MET A 289 0.52 6.73 -2.58
CA MET A 289 1.43 7.83 -2.88
C MET A 289 1.81 7.96 -4.37
N MET A 290 1.32 7.08 -5.25
CA MET A 290 1.56 7.05 -6.70
C MET A 290 3.02 6.76 -7.13
N THR A 291 3.98 7.34 -6.42
CA THR A 291 5.42 7.05 -6.47
C THR A 291 5.84 6.32 -5.18
N GLY A 292 7.01 5.69 -5.20
CA GLY A 292 7.67 5.21 -3.98
C GLY A 292 8.70 6.20 -3.45
N GLY A 293 9.26 5.89 -2.30
CA GLY A 293 10.37 6.62 -1.70
C GLY A 293 10.49 6.34 -0.22
N PHE A 294 11.42 7.04 0.41
CA PHE A 294 11.54 7.06 1.86
C PHE A 294 11.95 8.45 2.35
N PHE A 295 11.31 8.87 3.44
CA PHE A 295 11.78 10.00 4.24
C PHE A 295 12.82 9.49 5.25
N HIS A 296 13.76 10.34 5.63
CA HIS A 296 14.73 10.00 6.67
C HIS A 296 15.26 11.23 7.40
N LYS A 297 15.85 11.00 8.56
CA LYS A 297 16.62 12.01 9.29
C LYS A 297 17.86 12.45 8.50
N GLU A 298 18.29 13.68 8.73
CA GLU A 298 19.47 14.27 8.06
C GLU A 298 20.75 13.47 8.31
N GLU A 299 20.90 12.88 9.50
CA GLU A 299 22.07 12.05 9.84
C GLU A 299 22.21 10.78 8.99
N LEU A 300 21.13 10.27 8.38
CA LEU A 300 21.16 9.13 7.46
C LEU A 300 21.44 9.53 6.00
N ARG A 301 21.65 10.81 5.72
CA ARG A 301 21.97 11.28 4.36
C ARG A 301 23.27 10.62 3.87
N PRO A 302 23.26 9.99 2.67
CA PRO A 302 24.47 9.48 2.05
C PRO A 302 25.58 10.52 1.98
N ASP A 303 26.78 10.13 2.40
CA ASP A 303 28.00 10.94 2.40
C ASP A 303 28.60 11.18 1.00
N ALA A 304 28.21 10.36 0.03
CA ALA A 304 28.64 10.46 -1.36
C ALA A 304 27.49 10.14 -2.34
N PRO A 305 27.48 10.76 -3.54
CA PRO A 305 26.52 10.44 -4.59
C PRO A 305 26.72 9.01 -5.12
N TYR A 306 25.80 8.55 -5.97
CA TYR A 306 25.83 7.23 -6.64
C TYR A 306 25.74 5.99 -5.74
N ARG A 307 25.66 6.13 -4.41
CA ARG A 307 25.45 5.00 -3.48
C ARG A 307 23.99 4.57 -3.39
N ILE A 308 23.10 5.55 -3.20
CA ILE A 308 21.65 5.39 -3.30
C ILE A 308 21.21 5.99 -4.64
N PHE A 309 21.12 5.13 -5.65
CA PHE A 309 20.87 5.57 -7.02
C PHE A 309 20.24 4.43 -7.82
N ASN A 310 19.47 4.80 -8.85
CA ASN A 310 19.11 3.95 -9.98
C ASN A 310 18.69 4.87 -11.15
N THR A 311 18.42 4.28 -12.31
CA THR A 311 18.13 5.04 -13.53
C THR A 311 17.04 6.09 -13.37
N TRP A 312 15.94 5.79 -12.68
CA TRP A 312 14.76 6.66 -12.70
C TRP A 312 14.43 7.33 -11.37
N LEU A 313 14.80 6.76 -10.22
CA LEU A 313 14.46 7.29 -8.88
C LEU A 313 12.99 7.74 -8.76
N GLY A 314 12.07 6.92 -9.29
CA GLY A 314 10.65 7.29 -9.41
C GLY A 314 10.29 7.76 -10.82
N ASP A 315 9.34 8.69 -10.91
CA ASP A 315 8.79 9.19 -12.17
C ASP A 315 8.07 10.53 -11.92
N PRO A 316 8.49 11.65 -12.55
CA PRO A 316 7.87 12.96 -12.36
C PRO A 316 6.37 12.99 -12.65
N SER A 317 5.88 12.16 -13.57
CA SER A 317 4.45 12.07 -13.87
C SER A 317 3.65 11.59 -12.65
N LYS A 318 4.25 10.76 -11.78
CA LYS A 318 3.61 10.27 -10.56
C LYS A 318 3.59 11.33 -9.48
N THR A 319 4.66 12.10 -9.34
CA THR A 319 4.71 13.26 -8.43
C THR A 319 3.68 14.33 -8.85
N LEU A 320 3.52 14.57 -10.16
CA LEU A 320 2.51 15.47 -10.70
C LEU A 320 1.08 15.02 -10.32
N LEU A 321 0.76 13.73 -10.51
CA LEU A 321 -0.55 13.20 -10.11
C LEU A 321 -0.73 13.21 -8.59
N LEU A 322 0.32 12.91 -7.83
CA LEU A 322 0.29 12.92 -6.37
C LEU A 322 -0.03 14.32 -5.83
N ALA A 323 0.57 15.38 -6.38
CA ALA A 323 0.27 16.74 -5.95
C ALA A 323 -1.24 17.04 -6.01
N GLU A 324 -1.92 16.65 -7.09
CA GLU A 324 -3.38 16.83 -7.20
C GLU A 324 -4.16 15.87 -6.28
N VAL A 325 -3.66 14.64 -6.06
CA VAL A 325 -4.25 13.74 -5.06
C VAL A 325 -4.24 14.38 -3.67
N LEU A 326 -3.12 14.97 -3.25
CA LEU A 326 -3.01 15.63 -1.95
C LEU A 326 -3.91 16.87 -1.86
N ASN A 327 -4.00 17.63 -2.95
CA ASN A 327 -4.94 18.77 -3.04
C ASN A 327 -6.39 18.32 -2.82
N VAL A 328 -6.81 17.22 -3.46
CA VAL A 328 -8.15 16.63 -3.27
C VAL A 328 -8.33 16.18 -1.81
N ILE A 329 -7.38 15.43 -1.26
CA ILE A 329 -7.44 14.93 0.13
C ILE A 329 -7.64 16.09 1.12
N LYS A 330 -6.89 17.18 0.96
CA LYS A 330 -6.98 18.36 1.82
C LYS A 330 -8.26 19.15 1.60
N ARG A 331 -8.62 19.43 0.35
CA ARG A 331 -9.77 20.26 -0.01
C ARG A 331 -11.11 19.62 0.38
N GLU A 332 -11.19 18.30 0.31
CA GLU A 332 -12.41 17.53 0.56
C GLU A 332 -12.42 16.84 1.93
N ASP A 333 -11.45 17.17 2.79
CA ASP A 333 -11.33 16.66 4.16
C ASP A 333 -11.40 15.12 4.26
N LEU A 334 -10.68 14.44 3.34
CA LEU A 334 -10.82 12.99 3.17
C LEU A 334 -10.25 12.18 4.34
N LEU A 335 -9.40 12.78 5.18
CA LEU A 335 -8.91 12.13 6.39
C LEU A 335 -10.01 12.00 7.44
N ASN A 336 -10.78 13.06 7.68
CA ASN A 336 -11.94 13.00 8.60
C ASN A 336 -13.04 12.09 8.03
N ASN A 337 -13.26 12.11 6.71
CA ASN A 337 -14.16 11.16 6.06
C ASN A 337 -13.72 9.70 6.31
N ALA A 338 -12.41 9.38 6.24
CA ALA A 338 -11.91 8.04 6.54
C ALA A 338 -12.14 7.62 8.00
N VAL A 339 -12.13 8.57 8.95
CA VAL A 339 -12.51 8.32 10.35
C VAL A 339 -14.01 8.02 10.44
N GLN A 340 -14.86 8.85 9.84
CA GLN A 340 -16.32 8.74 9.91
C GLN A 340 -16.82 7.45 9.24
N ALA A 341 -16.50 7.24 7.96
CA ALA A 341 -16.90 6.06 7.22
C ALA A 341 -16.25 4.78 7.78
N GLY A 342 -15.04 4.91 8.31
CA GLY A 342 -14.35 3.82 9.01
C GLY A 342 -15.07 3.38 10.28
N LYS A 343 -15.61 4.32 11.06
CA LYS A 343 -16.42 4.04 12.24
C LYS A 343 -17.70 3.29 11.86
N VAL A 344 -18.44 3.77 10.86
CA VAL A 344 -19.66 3.11 10.37
C VAL A 344 -19.37 1.67 9.93
N LEU A 345 -18.28 1.48 9.17
CA LEU A 345 -17.85 0.16 8.73
C LEU A 345 -17.49 -0.76 9.92
N LEU A 346 -16.69 -0.28 10.86
CA LEU A 346 -16.25 -1.09 12.01
C LEU A 346 -17.40 -1.45 12.94
N ASP A 347 -18.30 -0.52 13.22
CA ASP A 347 -19.51 -0.75 14.03
C ASP A 347 -20.39 -1.84 13.40
N GLY A 348 -20.57 -1.80 12.07
CA GLY A 348 -21.30 -2.83 11.35
C GLY A 348 -20.62 -4.20 11.36
N ILE A 349 -19.28 -4.26 11.29
CA ILE A 349 -18.53 -5.53 11.42
C ILE A 349 -18.64 -6.08 12.85
N LEU A 350 -18.64 -5.21 13.87
CA LEU A 350 -18.86 -5.61 15.26
C LEU A 350 -20.27 -6.16 15.48
N ASP A 351 -21.28 -5.58 14.83
CA ASP A 351 -22.64 -6.13 14.80
C ASP A 351 -22.67 -7.52 14.13
N PHE A 352 -22.00 -7.72 12.99
CA PHE A 352 -21.87 -9.04 12.38
C PHE A 352 -21.20 -10.05 13.29
N GLN A 353 -20.14 -9.66 14.02
CA GLN A 353 -19.50 -10.53 15.00
C GLN A 353 -20.49 -10.95 16.10
N SER A 354 -21.38 -10.06 16.53
CA SER A 354 -22.39 -10.37 17.54
C SER A 354 -23.47 -11.31 17.02
N ARG A 355 -23.95 -11.12 15.79
CA ARG A 355 -25.06 -11.90 15.21
C ARG A 355 -24.62 -13.21 14.56
N TYR A 356 -23.40 -13.25 14.01
CA TYR A 356 -22.83 -14.40 13.32
C TYR A 356 -21.45 -14.80 13.90
N PRO A 357 -21.35 -15.08 15.22
CA PRO A 357 -20.06 -15.38 15.88
C PRO A 357 -19.38 -16.65 15.36
N HIS A 358 -20.13 -17.52 14.68
CA HIS A 358 -19.62 -18.73 14.03
C HIS A 358 -18.96 -18.45 12.66
N LEU A 359 -19.12 -17.24 12.09
CA LEU A 359 -18.52 -16.82 10.81
C LEU A 359 -17.59 -15.63 10.96
N VAL A 360 -17.81 -14.76 11.94
CA VAL A 360 -17.08 -13.50 12.11
C VAL A 360 -16.49 -13.46 13.51
N SER A 361 -15.18 -13.25 13.60
CA SER A 361 -14.47 -13.09 14.87
C SER A 361 -13.33 -12.06 14.74
N ARG A 362 -12.87 -11.53 15.87
CA ARG A 362 -11.77 -10.56 15.97
C ARG A 362 -11.94 -9.35 15.04
N ALA A 363 -13.16 -8.83 14.95
CA ALA A 363 -13.45 -7.56 14.29
C ALA A 363 -12.52 -6.46 14.84
N ARG A 364 -11.83 -5.75 13.93
CA ARG A 364 -10.80 -4.77 14.27
C ARG A 364 -10.58 -3.78 13.14
N GLY A 365 -10.14 -2.57 13.48
CA GLY A 365 -9.76 -1.57 12.49
C GLY A 365 -9.41 -0.22 13.09
N ARG A 366 -8.84 0.65 12.27
CA ARG A 366 -8.64 2.08 12.54
C ARG A 366 -8.89 2.85 11.25
N GLY A 367 -9.78 3.85 11.29
CA GLY A 367 -10.35 4.42 10.07
C GLY A 367 -10.99 3.33 9.21
N THR A 368 -10.88 3.43 7.88
CA THR A 368 -11.40 2.40 6.96
C THR A 368 -10.50 1.17 6.84
N PHE A 369 -9.34 1.16 7.52
CA PHE A 369 -8.40 0.04 7.54
C PHE A 369 -8.89 -1.08 8.49
N CYS A 370 -10.00 -1.71 8.11
CA CYS A 370 -10.69 -2.72 8.91
C CYS A 370 -10.38 -4.16 8.46
N SER A 371 -10.67 -5.13 9.32
CA SER A 371 -10.65 -6.57 9.03
C SER A 371 -11.43 -7.39 10.06
N PHE A 372 -11.74 -8.63 9.71
CA PHE A 372 -12.18 -9.67 10.64
C PHE A 372 -11.63 -11.04 10.22
N ASP A 373 -11.69 -12.01 11.11
CA ASP A 373 -11.28 -13.39 10.87
C ASP A 373 -12.51 -14.27 10.63
N ALA A 374 -12.50 -15.03 9.52
CA ALA A 374 -13.40 -16.16 9.31
C ALA A 374 -12.87 -17.41 10.02
N PRO A 375 -13.66 -18.49 10.17
CA PRO A 375 -13.21 -19.71 10.87
C PRO A 375 -11.98 -20.36 10.24
N ASN A 376 -11.94 -20.40 8.90
CA ASN A 376 -10.88 -21.04 8.12
C ASN A 376 -10.78 -20.42 6.71
N ASP A 377 -9.76 -20.83 5.95
CA ASP A 377 -9.49 -20.34 4.60
C ASP A 377 -10.65 -20.61 3.62
N ALA A 378 -11.23 -21.81 3.65
CA ALA A 378 -12.34 -22.18 2.76
C ALA A 378 -13.56 -21.26 2.96
N THR A 379 -13.90 -20.98 4.21
CA THR A 379 -15.00 -20.06 4.56
C THR A 379 -14.70 -18.64 4.11
N ARG A 380 -13.47 -18.14 4.38
CA ARG A 380 -13.00 -16.84 3.90
C ARG A 380 -13.15 -16.72 2.38
N THR A 381 -12.69 -17.73 1.65
CA THR A 381 -12.68 -17.73 0.18
C THR A 381 -14.10 -17.79 -0.37
N LYS A 382 -14.99 -18.61 0.22
CA LYS A 382 -16.41 -18.69 -0.17
C LYS A 382 -17.13 -17.35 0.08
N LEU A 383 -16.92 -16.70 1.22
CA LEU A 383 -17.49 -15.38 1.53
C LEU A 383 -17.04 -14.31 0.52
N ILE A 384 -15.74 -14.25 0.20
CA ILE A 384 -15.21 -13.30 -0.80
C ILE A 384 -15.85 -13.55 -2.18
N THR A 385 -15.97 -14.81 -2.60
CA THR A 385 -16.58 -15.17 -3.89
C THR A 385 -18.06 -14.81 -3.95
N GLN A 386 -18.83 -15.08 -2.89
CA GLN A 386 -20.24 -14.71 -2.82
C GLN A 386 -20.42 -13.19 -2.81
N ALA A 387 -19.60 -12.45 -2.05
CA ALA A 387 -19.60 -10.99 -2.02
C ALA A 387 -19.32 -10.41 -3.41
N ARG A 388 -18.35 -10.97 -4.14
CA ARG A 388 -18.01 -10.55 -5.51
C ARG A 388 -19.17 -10.74 -6.48
N ASN A 389 -19.81 -11.90 -6.45
CA ASN A 389 -20.98 -12.19 -7.29
C ASN A 389 -22.23 -11.36 -6.89
N LYS A 390 -22.23 -10.78 -5.69
CA LYS A 390 -23.23 -9.80 -5.22
C LYS A 390 -22.79 -8.34 -5.41
N GLY A 391 -21.67 -8.09 -6.08
CA GLY A 391 -21.23 -6.75 -6.44
C GLY A 391 -20.22 -6.09 -5.51
N ILE A 392 -19.54 -6.83 -4.62
CA ILE A 392 -18.54 -6.29 -3.68
C ILE A 392 -17.18 -6.95 -3.87
N VAL A 393 -16.13 -6.17 -4.13
CA VAL A 393 -14.75 -6.67 -4.16
C VAL A 393 -14.13 -6.56 -2.77
N LEU A 394 -13.77 -7.70 -2.18
CA LEU A 394 -13.08 -7.82 -0.90
C LEU A 394 -11.69 -8.44 -1.05
N GLY A 395 -10.78 -8.10 -0.16
CA GLY A 395 -9.44 -8.68 -0.10
C GLY A 395 -9.29 -9.71 1.01
N GLY A 396 -8.53 -10.78 0.77
CA GLY A 396 -8.04 -11.68 1.82
C GLY A 396 -6.68 -11.25 2.37
N CYS A 397 -6.39 -11.56 3.63
CA CYS A 397 -5.04 -11.55 4.19
C CYS A 397 -4.85 -12.66 5.22
N GLY A 398 -3.59 -12.96 5.55
CA GLY A 398 -3.24 -14.12 6.37
C GLY A 398 -3.87 -15.41 5.84
N ASP A 399 -4.17 -16.31 6.77
CA ASP A 399 -4.74 -17.62 6.45
C ASP A 399 -6.26 -17.55 6.28
N ARG A 400 -6.95 -16.70 7.08
CA ARG A 400 -8.42 -16.72 7.17
C ARG A 400 -9.09 -15.36 7.35
N SER A 401 -8.37 -14.26 7.18
CA SER A 401 -8.93 -12.92 7.38
C SER A 401 -9.47 -12.30 6.09
N ILE A 402 -10.54 -11.51 6.24
CA ILE A 402 -11.08 -10.60 5.23
C ILE A 402 -10.70 -9.18 5.65
N ARG A 403 -10.23 -8.37 4.69
CA ARG A 403 -9.74 -7.00 4.92
C ARG A 403 -10.41 -5.99 4.00
N PHE A 404 -10.52 -4.78 4.52
CA PHE A 404 -11.12 -3.64 3.85
C PHE A 404 -10.04 -2.59 3.56
N ARG A 405 -9.86 -2.27 2.28
CA ARG A 405 -8.96 -1.25 1.77
C ARG A 405 -9.72 -0.40 0.75
N PRO A 406 -10.79 0.30 1.15
CA PRO A 406 -11.48 1.21 0.24
C PRO A 406 -10.57 2.39 -0.14
N THR A 407 -11.00 3.14 -1.16
CA THR A 407 -10.37 4.42 -1.51
C THR A 407 -10.78 5.51 -0.50
N LEU A 408 -10.12 6.66 -0.51
CA LEU A 408 -10.42 7.77 0.40
C LEU A 408 -11.75 8.47 0.10
N VAL A 409 -12.33 8.26 -1.08
CA VAL A 409 -13.66 8.77 -1.44
C VAL A 409 -14.79 7.81 -1.02
N PHE A 410 -14.48 6.71 -0.33
CA PHE A 410 -15.47 5.85 0.31
C PHE A 410 -16.15 6.58 1.47
N LYS A 411 -17.47 6.45 1.58
CA LYS A 411 -18.32 7.23 2.49
C LYS A 411 -19.28 6.32 3.26
N ASP A 412 -19.97 6.87 4.25
CA ASP A 412 -20.94 6.14 5.09
C ASP A 412 -21.98 5.35 4.29
N HIS A 413 -22.54 5.92 3.22
CA HIS A 413 -23.52 5.21 2.38
C HIS A 413 -22.93 4.01 1.66
N HIS A 414 -21.64 4.04 1.30
CA HIS A 414 -20.93 2.87 0.76
C HIS A 414 -20.73 1.80 1.83
N ALA A 415 -20.44 2.21 3.08
CA ALA A 415 -20.38 1.30 4.21
C ALA A 415 -21.75 0.63 4.44
N HIS A 416 -22.84 1.39 4.49
CA HIS A 416 -24.19 0.84 4.61
C HIS A 416 -24.56 -0.09 3.45
N LEU A 417 -24.23 0.26 2.21
CA LEU A 417 -24.43 -0.60 1.04
C LEU A 417 -23.72 -1.94 1.20
N PHE A 418 -22.43 -1.92 1.59
CA PHE A 418 -21.68 -3.14 1.90
C PHE A 418 -22.34 -3.93 3.02
N LEU A 419 -22.66 -3.29 4.14
CA LEU A 419 -23.21 -3.94 5.33
C LEU A 419 -24.56 -4.61 5.02
N ASN A 420 -25.43 -3.95 4.24
CA ASN A 420 -26.70 -4.54 3.84
C ASN A 420 -26.50 -5.78 2.96
N ILE A 421 -25.66 -5.68 1.91
CA ILE A 421 -25.39 -6.82 1.01
C ILE A 421 -24.71 -7.97 1.75
N PHE A 422 -23.75 -7.67 2.62
CA PHE A 422 -22.97 -8.68 3.33
C PHE A 422 -23.78 -9.35 4.45
N ASN A 423 -24.73 -8.63 5.06
CA ASN A 423 -25.68 -9.21 5.99
C ASN A 423 -26.49 -10.35 5.35
N ASP A 424 -27.02 -10.14 4.15
CA ASP A 424 -27.82 -11.15 3.45
C ASP A 424 -26.96 -12.37 3.10
N ILE A 425 -25.70 -12.15 2.71
CA ILE A 425 -24.73 -13.22 2.48
C ILE A 425 -24.50 -14.04 3.75
N LEU A 426 -24.30 -13.39 4.90
CA LEU A 426 -24.09 -14.07 6.18
C LEU A 426 -25.34 -14.83 6.64
N ALA A 427 -26.53 -14.26 6.44
CA ALA A 427 -27.80 -14.89 6.78
C ALA A 427 -28.07 -16.17 5.98
N ASP A 428 -27.72 -16.16 4.69
CA ASP A 428 -27.89 -17.31 3.78
C ASP A 428 -26.69 -18.28 3.78
N PHE A 429 -25.66 -18.02 4.60
CA PHE A 429 -24.42 -18.77 4.57
C PHE A 429 -24.57 -20.16 5.21
N LYS A 430 -24.58 -21.19 4.35
CA LYS A 430 -24.55 -22.60 4.75
C LYS A 430 -23.14 -23.14 4.95
#